data_AF-D8MTR5-F1
#
_entry.id   AF-D8MTR5-F1
#
_cell.length_a   1.000
_cell.length_b   1.000
_cell.length_c   1.000
_cell.angle_alpha   90.00
_cell.angle_beta   90.00
_cell.angle_gamma   90.00
#
_symmetry.space_group_name_H-M   'P 1'
#
loop_
_entity.id
_entity.type
_entity.pdbx_description
1 polymer ?
#
loop_
_entity_poly.entity_id
_entity_poly.type
_entity_poly.pdbx_seq_one_letter_code
_entity_poly.pdbx_strand_id
1 'polypeptide(L)'
;MTQKKTDNFEDLLLGKFLDPIHGVIRITKLEKKIIDHPLFQRLRDIRQNTFLYKVFPSAMHSRFEHSVGVMHLSYEILKNLDLNALIFNRKSKDVDLYLEIKEMPVSLIQELRIAALLHDVGHGPLAHQFDSFAIDIKKFKEKCKTEDTQEYDKIISLADNEDGKLSHEQVSCIFIKEIIYELKNKAESESDGDDVYK
;
A
#
# COMPACT_ATOMS: atom_id res chain seq x y z
N MET A 1 -24.36 -4.02 23.74
CA MET A 1 -23.63 -5.03 22.96
C MET A 1 -22.18 -4.59 22.88
N THR A 2 -21.32 -5.25 23.64
CA THR A 2 -19.89 -4.95 23.74
C THR A 2 -19.22 -5.23 22.39
N GLN A 3 -18.74 -4.18 21.71
CA GLN A 3 -17.80 -4.34 20.60
C GLN A 3 -16.63 -5.19 21.11
N LYS A 4 -16.45 -6.38 20.55
CA LYS A 4 -15.23 -7.17 20.73
C LYS A 4 -14.08 -6.28 20.27
N LYS A 5 -13.26 -5.79 21.20
CA LYS A 5 -11.93 -5.29 20.85
C LYS A 5 -11.21 -6.47 20.20
N THR A 6 -10.96 -6.37 18.90
CA THR A 6 -10.07 -7.30 18.20
C THR A 6 -8.67 -7.03 18.71
N ASP A 7 -8.28 -7.76 19.75
CA ASP A 7 -6.93 -7.67 20.33
C ASP A 7 -5.87 -8.32 19.40
N ASN A 8 -6.29 -9.10 18.40
CA ASN A 8 -5.40 -9.75 17.43
C ASN A 8 -5.68 -9.27 16.00
N PHE A 9 -4.62 -8.91 15.26
CA PHE A 9 -4.70 -8.48 13.86
C PHE A 9 -5.22 -9.60 12.93
N GLU A 10 -4.93 -10.87 13.24
CA GLU A 10 -5.38 -12.02 12.42
C GLU A 10 -6.91 -12.12 12.31
N ASP A 11 -7.64 -11.60 13.30
CA ASP A 11 -9.11 -11.59 13.30
C ASP A 11 -9.69 -10.63 12.25
N LEU A 12 -8.89 -9.65 11.79
CA LEU A 12 -9.29 -8.69 10.76
C LEU A 12 -9.16 -9.27 9.34
N LEU A 13 -8.44 -10.38 9.17
CA LEU A 13 -8.11 -10.98 7.88
C LEU A 13 -9.28 -11.83 7.33
N LEU A 14 -10.25 -11.16 6.72
CA LEU A 14 -11.49 -11.77 6.24
C LEU A 14 -11.45 -12.20 4.76
N GLY A 15 -10.66 -11.51 3.94
CA GLY A 15 -10.54 -11.78 2.50
C GLY A 15 -9.34 -12.67 2.16
N LYS A 16 -9.32 -13.19 0.92
CA LYS A 16 -8.19 -13.97 0.39
C LYS A 16 -7.94 -13.72 -1.09
N PHE A 17 -6.66 -13.75 -1.45
CA PHE A 17 -6.13 -13.80 -2.81
C PHE A 17 -5.31 -15.07 -2.99
N LEU A 18 -5.42 -15.69 -4.16
CA LEU A 18 -4.55 -16.81 -4.56
C LEU A 18 -3.39 -16.22 -5.36
N ASP A 19 -2.18 -16.45 -4.86
CA ASP A 19 -0.93 -15.96 -5.41
C ASP A 19 0.00 -17.14 -5.72
N PRO A 20 0.64 -17.18 -6.90
CA PRO A 20 1.50 -18.29 -7.29
C PRO A 20 2.81 -18.37 -6.50
N ILE A 21 3.24 -17.31 -5.81
CA ILE A 21 4.49 -17.26 -5.05
C ILE A 21 4.24 -17.53 -3.56
N HIS A 22 3.22 -16.89 -2.99
CA HIS A 22 2.92 -16.89 -1.56
C HIS A 22 1.73 -17.80 -1.19
N GLY A 23 1.08 -18.43 -2.16
CA GLY A 23 -0.08 -19.30 -1.92
C GLY A 23 -1.32 -18.49 -1.59
N VAL A 24 -1.78 -18.52 -0.34
CA VAL A 24 -2.99 -17.78 0.07
C VAL A 24 -2.60 -16.50 0.80
N ILE A 25 -2.82 -15.36 0.16
CA ILE A 25 -2.64 -14.05 0.79
C ILE A 25 -3.97 -13.65 1.43
N ARG A 26 -3.98 -13.49 2.76
CA ARG A 26 -5.16 -12.97 3.47
C ARG A 26 -5.13 -11.45 3.56
N ILE A 27 -6.32 -10.84 3.51
CA ILE A 27 -6.48 -9.39 3.53
C ILE A 27 -7.61 -8.93 4.45
N THR A 28 -7.50 -7.70 4.96
CA THR A 28 -8.53 -7.07 5.79
C THR A 28 -9.64 -6.43 4.96
N LYS A 29 -10.75 -6.05 5.60
CA LYS A 29 -11.86 -5.32 4.94
C LYS A 29 -11.39 -3.98 4.36
N LEU A 30 -10.50 -3.28 5.08
CA LEU A 30 -9.93 -2.01 4.63
C LEU A 30 -8.98 -2.21 3.45
N GLU A 31 -8.09 -3.19 3.53
CA GLU A 31 -7.19 -3.55 2.42
C GLU A 31 -7.99 -3.91 1.17
N LYS A 32 -9.09 -4.66 1.31
CA LYS A 32 -9.99 -4.95 0.19
C LYS A 32 -10.57 -3.68 -0.44
N LYS A 33 -11.09 -2.74 0.37
CA LYS A 33 -11.62 -1.45 -0.15
C LYS A 33 -10.56 -0.66 -0.92
N ILE A 34 -9.30 -0.67 -0.45
CA ILE A 34 -8.18 -0.03 -1.14
C ILE A 34 -7.84 -0.76 -2.45
N ILE A 35 -7.76 -2.09 -2.41
CA ILE A 35 -7.46 -2.92 -3.58
C ILE A 35 -8.53 -2.72 -4.67
N ASP A 36 -9.80 -2.64 -4.30
CA ASP A 36 -10.93 -2.46 -5.22
C ASP A 36 -10.98 -1.03 -5.82
N HIS A 37 -10.17 -0.09 -5.31
CA HIS A 37 -10.15 1.30 -5.81
C HIS A 37 -9.59 1.37 -7.24
N PRO A 38 -10.18 2.18 -8.15
CA PRO A 38 -9.71 2.30 -9.53
C PRO A 38 -8.22 2.64 -9.68
N LEU A 39 -7.71 3.57 -8.85
CA LEU A 39 -6.30 3.95 -8.83
C LEU A 39 -5.35 2.79 -8.49
N PHE A 40 -5.80 1.82 -7.69
CA PHE A 40 -5.02 0.61 -7.40
C PHE A 40 -5.23 -0.47 -8.47
N GLN A 41 -6.47 -0.67 -8.94
CA GLN A 41 -6.78 -1.65 -9.99
C GLN A 41 -6.03 -1.39 -11.29
N ARG A 42 -5.71 -0.12 -11.62
CA ARG A 42 -4.91 0.21 -12.81
C ARG A 42 -3.54 -0.49 -12.82
N LEU A 43 -2.99 -0.85 -11.66
CA LEU A 43 -1.69 -1.52 -11.57
C LEU A 43 -1.66 -2.86 -12.31
N ARG A 44 -2.83 -3.47 -12.57
CA ARG A 44 -2.96 -4.69 -13.38
C ARG A 44 -2.44 -4.51 -14.79
N ASP A 45 -2.54 -3.30 -15.32
CA ASP A 45 -2.14 -2.97 -16.69
C ASP A 45 -0.68 -2.47 -16.76
N ILE A 46 0.02 -2.41 -15.62
CA ILE A 46 1.39 -1.92 -15.52
C ILE A 46 2.32 -3.08 -15.22
N ARG A 47 3.13 -3.45 -16.21
CA ARG A 47 4.12 -4.51 -16.06
C ARG A 47 5.20 -4.10 -15.05
N GLN A 48 5.60 -5.03 -14.19
CA GLN A 48 6.68 -4.81 -13.23
C GLN A 48 7.98 -4.44 -13.94
N ASN A 49 8.35 -5.23 -14.96
CA ASN A 49 9.65 -5.16 -15.64
C ASN A 49 9.56 -4.58 -17.06
N THR A 50 8.69 -3.60 -17.30
CA THR A 50 8.54 -2.87 -18.58
C THR A 50 8.63 -3.77 -19.83
N PHE A 51 9.77 -3.81 -20.53
CA PHE A 51 9.98 -4.56 -21.78
C PHE A 51 10.64 -5.93 -21.59
N LEU A 52 10.95 -6.35 -20.36
CA LEU A 52 11.63 -7.62 -20.09
C LEU A 52 10.91 -8.82 -20.71
N TYR A 53 9.58 -8.74 -20.79
CA TYR A 53 8.74 -9.75 -21.44
C TYR A 53 9.06 -10.00 -22.92
N LYS A 54 9.72 -9.05 -23.60
CA LYS A 54 10.18 -9.20 -24.99
C LYS A 54 11.39 -10.12 -25.09
N VAL A 55 12.13 -10.31 -24.00
CA VAL A 55 13.28 -11.22 -23.90
C VAL A 55 12.90 -12.50 -23.14
N PHE A 56 12.13 -12.35 -22.05
CA PHE A 56 11.64 -13.43 -21.21
C PHE A 56 10.11 -13.47 -21.23
N PRO A 57 9.47 -14.25 -22.11
CA PRO A 57 8.01 -14.25 -22.30
C PRO A 57 7.19 -14.55 -21.04
N SER A 58 7.78 -15.14 -20.00
CA SER A 58 7.13 -15.39 -18.71
C SER A 58 7.12 -14.16 -17.78
N ALA A 59 7.90 -13.12 -18.05
CA ALA A 59 7.98 -11.89 -17.26
C ALA A 59 6.77 -10.96 -17.53
N MET A 60 5.56 -11.50 -17.39
CA MET A 60 4.28 -10.84 -17.67
C MET A 60 3.63 -10.24 -16.43
N HIS A 61 4.23 -10.43 -15.26
CA HIS A 61 3.65 -9.99 -13.99
C HIS A 61 3.52 -8.46 -13.94
N SER A 62 2.41 -8.01 -13.38
CA SER A 62 2.06 -6.62 -13.18
C SER A 62 2.47 -6.14 -11.78
N ARG A 63 2.45 -4.82 -11.60
CA ARG A 63 2.68 -4.19 -10.30
C ARG A 63 1.58 -4.52 -9.30
N PHE A 64 0.38 -4.89 -9.77
CA PHE A 64 -0.72 -5.26 -8.88
C PHE A 64 -0.36 -6.44 -7.97
N GLU A 65 0.02 -7.58 -8.54
CA GLU A 65 0.37 -8.76 -7.73
C GLU A 65 1.64 -8.53 -6.92
N HIS A 66 2.58 -7.74 -7.44
CA HIS A 66 3.76 -7.34 -6.69
C HIS A 66 3.38 -6.57 -5.41
N SER A 67 2.57 -5.51 -5.52
CA SER A 67 2.12 -4.71 -4.39
C SER A 67 1.34 -5.52 -3.35
N VAL A 68 0.47 -6.44 -3.80
CA VAL A 68 -0.25 -7.35 -2.90
C VAL A 68 0.71 -8.32 -2.20
N GLY A 69 1.72 -8.84 -2.89
CA GLY A 69 2.77 -9.67 -2.32
C GLY A 69 3.62 -8.92 -1.27
N VAL A 70 4.01 -7.67 -1.55
CA VAL A 70 4.79 -6.85 -0.61
C VAL A 70 4.00 -6.55 0.67
N MET A 71 2.69 -6.26 0.56
CA MET A 71 1.79 -6.14 1.71
C MET A 71 1.72 -7.43 2.53
N HIS A 72 1.67 -8.60 1.89
CA HIS A 72 1.69 -9.87 2.60
C HIS A 72 3.00 -10.08 3.35
N LEU A 73 4.12 -9.88 2.66
CA LEU A 73 5.46 -10.06 3.20
C LEU A 73 5.78 -9.10 4.36
N SER A 74 5.30 -7.85 4.32
CA SER A 74 5.55 -6.90 5.42
C SER A 74 5.03 -7.42 6.77
N TYR A 75 3.89 -8.11 6.75
CA TYR A 75 3.33 -8.73 7.95
C TYR A 75 4.03 -10.03 8.33
N GLU A 76 4.39 -10.87 7.35
CA GLU A 76 5.15 -12.09 7.62
C GLU A 76 6.53 -11.77 8.22
N ILE A 77 7.19 -10.70 7.79
CA ILE A 77 8.44 -10.22 8.40
C ILE A 77 8.21 -9.88 9.87
N LEU A 78 7.13 -9.15 10.20
CA LEU A 78 6.80 -8.79 11.58
C LEU A 78 6.56 -10.03 12.46
N LYS A 79 5.81 -11.01 11.95
CA LYS A 79 5.55 -12.28 12.66
C LYS A 79 6.83 -13.07 12.90
N ASN A 80 7.70 -13.17 11.90
CA ASN A 80 8.97 -13.87 12.05
C ASN A 80 9.93 -13.13 12.99
N LEU A 81 9.88 -11.80 13.03
CA LEU A 81 10.67 -11.01 13.98
C LEU A 81 10.24 -11.28 15.43
N ASP A 82 8.93 -11.31 15.70
CA ASP A 82 8.38 -11.69 17.02
C ASP A 82 8.78 -13.12 17.41
N LEU A 83 8.64 -14.09 16.50
CA LEU A 83 9.04 -15.48 16.75
C LEU A 83 10.53 -15.60 17.06
N ASN A 84 11.39 -14.91 16.31
CA ASN A 84 12.83 -14.92 16.53
C ASN A 84 13.20 -14.28 17.87
N ALA A 85 12.53 -13.19 18.24
CA ALA A 85 12.70 -12.55 19.54
C ALA A 85 12.34 -13.50 20.69
N LEU A 86 11.21 -14.21 20.60
CA LEU A 86 10.80 -15.22 21.59
C LEU A 86 11.81 -16.36 21.72
N ILE A 87 12.36 -16.85 20.59
CA ILE A 87 13.38 -17.91 20.60
C ILE A 87 14.67 -17.42 21.26
N PHE A 88 15.07 -16.17 20.99
CA PHE A 88 16.29 -15.59 21.55
C PHE A 88 16.18 -15.36 23.06
N ASN A 89 15.09 -14.73 23.52
CA ASN A 89 14.87 -14.42 24.94
C ASN A 89 14.73 -15.69 25.80
N ARG A 90 14.35 -16.83 25.21
CA ARG A 90 14.39 -18.14 25.89
C ARG A 90 15.81 -18.66 26.11
N LYS A 91 16.75 -18.33 25.22
CA LYS A 91 18.15 -18.80 25.26
C LYS A 91 19.06 -17.86 26.05
N SER A 92 18.77 -16.55 25.99
CA SER A 92 19.57 -15.49 26.62
C SER A 92 18.70 -14.76 27.64
N LYS A 93 18.99 -14.92 28.94
CA LYS A 93 18.23 -14.27 30.02
C LYS A 93 18.61 -12.81 30.27
N ASP A 94 19.70 -12.35 29.67
CA ASP A 94 20.31 -11.05 29.97
C ASP A 94 20.00 -9.96 28.92
N VAL A 95 19.26 -10.29 27.86
CA VAL A 95 18.95 -9.36 26.76
C VAL A 95 17.49 -9.51 26.36
N ASP A 96 16.72 -8.45 26.61
CA ASP A 96 15.33 -8.32 26.15
C ASP A 96 15.33 -7.69 24.76
N LEU A 97 15.34 -8.53 23.72
CA LEU A 97 15.28 -8.04 22.34
C LEU A 97 13.83 -8.05 21.84
N TYR A 98 13.38 -6.92 21.29
CA TYR A 98 12.13 -6.79 20.52
C TYR A 98 10.82 -7.20 21.23
N LEU A 99 10.75 -7.15 22.57
CA LEU A 99 9.51 -7.48 23.31
C LEU A 99 8.33 -6.54 22.97
N GLU A 100 8.64 -5.30 22.61
CA GLU A 100 7.64 -4.27 22.26
C GLU A 100 6.86 -4.59 20.97
N ILE A 101 7.37 -5.49 20.12
CA ILE A 101 6.66 -5.91 18.90
C ILE A 101 5.32 -6.55 19.23
N LYS A 102 5.26 -7.30 20.33
CA LYS A 102 4.02 -7.95 20.78
C LYS A 102 2.97 -6.94 21.25
N GLU A 103 3.41 -5.78 21.72
CA GLU A 103 2.56 -4.70 22.20
C GLU A 103 2.22 -3.70 21.08
N MET A 104 2.66 -3.95 19.85
CA MET A 104 2.34 -3.09 18.72
C MET A 104 0.82 -3.00 18.53
N PRO A 105 0.27 -1.77 18.43
CA PRO A 105 -1.16 -1.61 18.23
C PRO A 105 -1.56 -2.16 16.86
N VAL A 106 -2.72 -2.81 16.82
CA VAL A 106 -3.31 -3.39 15.60
C VAL A 106 -3.41 -2.37 14.47
N SER A 107 -3.64 -1.09 14.79
CA SER A 107 -3.66 0.01 13.82
C SER A 107 -2.31 0.21 13.12
N LEU A 108 -1.20 0.11 13.84
CA LEU A 108 0.14 0.29 13.27
C LEU A 108 0.51 -0.87 12.34
N ILE A 109 0.08 -2.10 12.66
CA ILE A 109 0.22 -3.25 11.77
C ILE A 109 -0.59 -3.03 10.49
N GLN A 110 -1.81 -2.51 10.61
CA GLN A 110 -2.65 -2.19 9.47
C GLN A 110 -2.03 -1.09 8.59
N GLU A 111 -1.48 -0.04 9.21
CA GLU A 111 -0.78 1.06 8.52
C GLU A 111 0.46 0.56 7.78
N LEU A 112 1.28 -0.28 8.42
CA LEU A 112 2.45 -0.90 7.79
C LEU A 112 2.06 -1.68 6.53
N ARG A 113 1.01 -2.50 6.62
CA ARG A 113 0.51 -3.27 5.48
C ARG A 113 -0.05 -2.38 4.38
N ILE A 114 -0.78 -1.32 4.72
CA ILE A 114 -1.31 -0.36 3.73
C ILE A 114 -0.18 0.42 3.06
N ALA A 115 0.83 0.84 3.81
CA ALA A 115 2.02 1.49 3.26
C ALA A 115 2.75 0.56 2.28
N ALA A 116 2.93 -0.71 2.66
CA ALA A 116 3.50 -1.74 1.81
C ALA A 116 2.63 -2.03 0.57
N LEU A 117 1.31 -1.98 0.69
CA LEU A 117 0.39 -2.15 -0.44
C LEU A 117 0.50 -1.00 -1.43
N LEU A 118 0.57 0.24 -0.94
CA LEU A 118 0.48 1.45 -1.75
C LEU A 118 1.83 2.01 -2.21
N HIS A 119 2.97 1.43 -1.79
CA HIS A 119 4.30 1.96 -2.09
C HIS A 119 4.52 2.25 -3.59
N ASP A 120 4.01 1.36 -4.44
CA ASP A 120 4.19 1.36 -5.90
C ASP A 120 3.01 1.97 -6.66
N VAL A 121 2.00 2.52 -5.97
CA VAL A 121 0.75 2.95 -6.60
C VAL A 121 0.94 4.09 -7.61
N GLY A 122 2.00 4.88 -7.49
CA GLY A 122 2.31 6.01 -8.36
C GLY A 122 2.99 5.67 -9.70
N HIS A 123 3.40 4.42 -9.93
CA HIS A 123 4.14 4.07 -11.15
C HIS A 123 3.32 4.26 -12.43
N GLY A 124 3.82 5.03 -13.39
CA GLY A 124 3.18 5.19 -14.70
C GLY A 124 3.40 4.02 -15.67
N PRO A 125 2.77 4.06 -16.87
CA PRO A 125 3.06 3.13 -17.96
C PRO A 125 4.56 3.17 -18.32
N LEU A 126 5.22 2.03 -18.46
CA LEU A 126 6.69 1.90 -18.65
C LEU A 126 7.54 2.09 -17.38
N ALA A 127 6.92 2.14 -16.19
CA ALA A 127 7.60 2.18 -14.89
C ALA A 127 8.66 3.31 -14.81
N HIS A 128 9.91 3.01 -14.47
CA HIS A 128 10.96 4.04 -14.34
C HIS A 128 11.30 4.77 -15.65
N GLN A 129 11.00 4.19 -16.82
CA GLN A 129 11.15 4.96 -18.06
C GLN A 129 10.06 6.03 -18.22
N PHE A 130 8.94 5.90 -17.50
CA PHE A 130 7.89 6.91 -17.49
C PHE A 130 8.34 8.20 -16.80
N ASP A 131 9.22 8.13 -15.80
CA ASP A 131 9.68 9.33 -15.07
C ASP A 131 10.36 10.33 -16.03
N SER A 132 10.99 9.83 -17.10
CA SER A 132 11.54 10.66 -18.18
C SER A 132 10.48 11.35 -19.06
N PHE A 133 9.25 10.85 -19.09
CA PHE A 133 8.11 11.44 -19.81
C PHE A 133 7.05 12.03 -18.86
N ALA A 134 7.30 11.99 -17.56
CA ALA A 134 6.39 12.50 -16.55
C ALA A 134 6.19 14.01 -16.70
N ILE A 135 5.04 14.46 -16.21
CA ILE A 135 4.62 15.86 -16.33
C ILE A 135 5.60 16.74 -15.56
N ASP A 136 6.01 17.85 -16.18
CA ASP A 136 6.80 18.90 -15.52
C ASP A 136 6.04 19.41 -14.28
N ILE A 137 6.74 19.55 -13.16
CA ILE A 137 6.17 20.05 -11.90
C ILE A 137 5.44 21.38 -12.11
N LYS A 138 5.97 22.25 -12.99
CA LYS A 138 5.35 23.55 -13.33
C LYS A 138 3.98 23.37 -13.98
N LYS A 139 3.87 22.49 -14.97
CA LYS A 139 2.60 22.20 -15.66
C LYS A 139 1.61 21.53 -14.73
N PHE A 140 2.08 20.65 -13.84
CA PHE A 140 1.23 20.04 -12.83
C PHE A 140 0.66 21.08 -11.86
N LYS A 141 1.51 21.99 -11.36
CA LYS A 141 1.07 23.10 -10.50
C LYS A 141 0.09 24.04 -11.21
N GLU A 142 0.30 24.34 -12.48
CA GLU A 142 -0.65 25.14 -13.27
C GLU A 142 -2.00 24.46 -13.37
N LYS A 143 -2.03 23.14 -13.62
CA LYS A 143 -3.27 22.36 -13.68
C LYS A 143 -3.99 22.29 -12.33
N CYS A 144 -3.25 22.09 -11.23
CA CYS A 144 -3.82 22.12 -9.88
C CYS A 144 -4.42 23.48 -9.52
N LYS A 145 -3.78 24.59 -9.96
CA LYS A 145 -4.33 25.95 -9.77
C LYS A 145 -5.63 26.17 -10.55
N THR A 146 -5.75 25.61 -11.75
CA THR A 146 -7.00 25.69 -12.53
C THR A 146 -8.13 24.85 -11.92
N GLU A 147 -7.79 23.84 -11.13
CA GLU A 147 -8.73 22.91 -10.47
C GLU A 147 -8.91 23.23 -8.95
N ASP A 148 -8.48 24.42 -8.50
CA ASP A 148 -8.54 24.93 -7.12
C ASP A 148 -8.01 23.96 -6.04
N THR A 149 -7.01 23.16 -6.39
CA THR A 149 -6.42 22.11 -5.53
C THR A 149 -5.02 22.51 -5.07
N GLN A 150 -4.95 23.45 -4.12
CA GLN A 150 -3.69 23.83 -3.42
C GLN A 150 -3.18 22.71 -2.47
N GLU A 151 -3.94 21.63 -2.37
CA GLU A 151 -3.78 20.53 -1.44
C GLU A 151 -2.53 19.65 -1.66
N TYR A 152 -1.89 19.77 -2.82
CA TYR A 152 -0.73 18.96 -3.22
C TYR A 152 0.62 19.68 -3.08
N ASP A 153 0.62 20.98 -2.76
CA ASP A 153 1.84 21.80 -2.74
C ASP A 153 2.92 21.25 -1.79
N LYS A 154 2.50 20.73 -0.64
CA LYS A 154 3.41 20.08 0.32
C LYS A 154 4.06 18.83 -0.27
N ILE A 155 3.30 17.97 -0.96
CA ILE A 155 3.81 16.74 -1.56
C ILE A 155 4.82 17.04 -2.67
N ILE A 156 4.50 18.05 -3.49
CA ILE A 156 5.39 18.47 -4.57
C ILE A 156 6.71 19.03 -4.02
N SER A 157 6.71 19.63 -2.83
CA SER A 157 7.94 20.12 -2.18
C SER A 157 8.76 19.06 -1.45
N LEU A 158 8.30 17.80 -1.35
CA LEU A 158 8.99 16.75 -0.58
C LEU A 158 10.21 16.14 -1.30
N ALA A 159 10.36 16.33 -2.61
CA ALA A 159 11.47 15.77 -3.38
C ALA A 159 12.17 16.86 -4.19
N ASP A 160 13.49 17.01 -3.98
CA ASP A 160 14.37 17.84 -4.78
C ASP A 160 14.66 17.14 -6.10
N ASN A 161 13.74 17.26 -7.06
CA ASN A 161 13.96 16.73 -8.40
C ASN A 161 14.76 17.75 -9.21
N GLU A 162 16.06 17.48 -9.38
CA GLU A 162 16.97 18.29 -10.22
C GLU A 162 16.43 18.47 -11.66
N ASP A 163 15.68 17.49 -12.16
CA ASP A 163 15.12 17.46 -13.52
C ASP A 163 13.76 18.16 -13.67
N GLY A 164 13.14 18.63 -12.57
CA GLY A 164 11.87 19.36 -12.60
C GLY A 164 10.62 18.55 -13.00
N LYS A 165 10.72 17.20 -13.05
CA LYS A 165 9.61 16.27 -13.33
C LYS A 165 9.05 15.66 -12.04
N LEU A 166 7.79 15.24 -12.05
CA LEU A 166 7.20 14.48 -10.94
C LEU A 166 7.79 13.06 -10.89
N SER A 167 8.29 12.66 -9.72
CA SER A 167 8.72 11.29 -9.50
C SER A 167 7.53 10.37 -9.20
N HIS A 168 7.67 9.07 -9.44
CA HIS A 168 6.61 8.11 -9.14
C HIS A 168 6.28 8.05 -7.64
N GLU A 169 7.22 8.36 -6.74
CA GLU A 169 6.96 8.46 -5.31
C GLU A 169 6.05 9.64 -4.97
N GLN A 170 6.23 10.80 -5.61
CA GLN A 170 5.33 11.94 -5.43
C GLN A 170 3.93 11.62 -5.97
N VAL A 171 3.85 10.94 -7.12
CA VAL A 171 2.58 10.45 -7.67
C VAL A 171 1.93 9.43 -6.72
N SER A 172 2.72 8.54 -6.09
CA SER A 172 2.21 7.62 -5.07
C SER A 172 1.55 8.39 -3.93
N CYS A 173 2.21 9.42 -3.38
CA CYS A 173 1.62 10.24 -2.32
C CYS A 173 0.31 10.93 -2.74
N ILE A 174 0.25 11.45 -3.97
CA ILE A 174 -0.98 12.07 -4.51
C ILE A 174 -2.11 11.03 -4.59
N PHE A 175 -1.84 9.86 -5.17
CA PHE A 175 -2.84 8.79 -5.30
C PHE A 175 -3.26 8.22 -3.95
N ILE A 176 -2.34 8.05 -3.00
CA ILE A 176 -2.66 7.62 -1.64
C ILE A 176 -3.65 8.62 -1.01
N LYS A 177 -3.38 9.92 -1.15
CA LYS A 177 -4.25 10.96 -0.61
C LYS A 177 -5.65 10.91 -1.23
N GLU A 178 -5.74 10.76 -2.55
CA GLU A 178 -7.03 10.63 -3.25
C GLU A 178 -7.79 9.37 -2.84
N ILE A 179 -7.13 8.21 -2.80
CA ILE A 179 -7.74 6.94 -2.35
C ILE A 179 -8.33 7.09 -0.94
N ILE A 180 -7.56 7.67 0.00
CA ILE A 180 -8.01 7.86 1.37
C ILE A 180 -9.19 8.83 1.43
N TYR A 181 -9.12 9.93 0.68
CA TYR A 181 -10.19 10.93 0.63
C TYR A 181 -11.50 10.35 0.10
N GLU A 182 -11.47 9.66 -1.04
CA GLU A 182 -12.65 9.01 -1.60
C GLU A 182 -13.23 7.93 -0.68
N LEU A 183 -12.38 7.09 -0.08
CA LEU A 183 -12.83 6.04 0.83
C LEU A 183 -13.47 6.63 2.10
N LYS A 184 -12.96 7.76 2.59
CA LYS A 184 -13.54 8.47 3.74
C LYS A 184 -14.93 9.04 3.39
N ASN A 185 -15.06 9.70 2.25
CA ASN A 185 -16.34 10.24 1.79
C ASN A 185 -17.39 9.14 1.56
N LYS A 186 -16.98 7.99 1.01
CA LYS A 186 -17.85 6.81 0.87
C LYS A 186 -18.27 6.25 2.23
N ALA A 187 -17.36 6.18 3.20
CA ALA A 187 -17.70 5.72 4.55
C ALA A 187 -18.69 6.65 5.27
N GLU A 188 -18.59 7.97 5.06
CA GLU A 188 -19.52 8.96 5.62
C GLU A 188 -20.91 8.87 4.99
N SER A 189 -21.00 8.56 3.69
CA SER A 189 -22.27 8.40 2.96
C SER A 189 -22.92 7.01 3.10
N GLU A 190 -22.13 5.95 3.30
CA GLU A 190 -22.62 4.57 3.56
C GLU A 190 -23.13 4.37 5.00
N SER A 191 -23.10 5.41 5.85
CA SER A 191 -23.56 5.33 7.24
C SER A 191 -25.09 5.15 7.41
N ASP A 192 -25.86 5.02 6.31
CA ASP A 192 -27.33 4.95 6.34
C ASP A 192 -27.95 3.69 5.69
N GLY A 193 -27.17 2.66 5.34
CA GLY A 193 -27.76 1.43 4.81
C GLY A 193 -26.78 0.32 4.49
N ASP A 194 -27.17 -0.90 4.82
CA ASP A 194 -26.54 -2.16 4.41
C ASP A 194 -25.21 -2.56 5.08
N ASP A 195 -25.30 -2.79 6.38
CA ASP A 195 -24.46 -3.78 7.05
C ASP A 195 -25.03 -5.20 6.76
N VAL A 196 -24.88 -5.68 5.51
CA VAL A 196 -25.37 -7.00 5.06
C VAL A 196 -24.48 -8.17 5.53
N TYR A 197 -23.46 -7.92 6.37
CA TYR A 197 -22.62 -8.98 6.92
C TYR A 197 -22.28 -8.72 8.40
N LYS A 198 -23.29 -8.92 9.26
CA LYS A 198 -23.09 -9.27 10.68
C LYS A 198 -22.74 -10.75 10.83
#